data_AF-A0A336LGQ1-F1
#
_entry.id   AF-A0A336LGQ1-F1
#
_cell.length_a   1.000
_cell.length_b   1.000
_cell.length_c   1.000
_cell.angle_alpha   90.00
_cell.angle_beta   90.00
_cell.angle_gamma   90.00
#
_symmetry.space_group_name_H-M   'P 1'
#
loop_
_entity.id
_entity.type
_entity.pdbx_description
1 polymer ?
#
loop_
_entity_poly.entity_id
_entity_poly.type
_entity_poly.pdbx_seq_one_letter_code
_entity_poly.pdbx_strand_id
1 'polypeptide(L)'
;GHDTTAAGSSFVLCMLGIHKDVQVKCYDEVKRIFGDSDRPCTFADTLEMKYLERVIFETLRMYPPVPIIARKVNQDVKLATIDATIPAGSTVVIATYKIHRRPDIYHNPDKFNPDNFLPMLETAHYTNQISDEEIKNQVDTIMFE
;
A
#
# COMPACT_ATOMS: atom_id res chain seq x y z
N GLY A 1 6.60 -13.73 -4.35
CA GLY A 1 6.78 -12.59 -3.44
C GLY A 1 8.23 -12.15 -3.24
N HIS A 2 9.24 -12.97 -3.61
CA HIS A 2 10.64 -12.64 -3.37
C HIS A 2 11.05 -11.26 -3.94
N ASP A 3 10.85 -11.05 -5.23
CA ASP A 3 11.33 -9.83 -5.90
C ASP A 3 10.56 -8.58 -5.46
N THR A 4 9.24 -8.68 -5.29
CA THR A 4 8.39 -7.57 -4.85
C THR A 4 8.71 -7.14 -3.42
N THR A 5 8.91 -8.09 -2.51
CA THR A 5 9.25 -7.80 -1.12
C THR A 5 10.67 -7.24 -1.02
N ALA A 6 11.64 -7.81 -1.75
CA ALA A 6 13.01 -7.30 -1.77
C ALA A 6 13.07 -5.85 -2.29
N ALA A 7 12.36 -5.54 -3.39
CA ALA A 7 12.26 -4.19 -3.92
C ALA A 7 11.57 -3.23 -2.93
N GLY A 8 10.42 -3.64 -2.37
CA GLY A 8 9.68 -2.84 -1.39
C GLY A 8 10.53 -2.46 -0.17
N SER A 9 11.18 -3.45 0.46
CA SER A 9 12.06 -3.21 1.61
C SER A 9 13.27 -2.34 1.25
N SER A 10 13.87 -2.54 0.07
CA SER A 10 14.99 -1.72 -0.41
C SER A 10 14.59 -0.27 -0.58
N PHE A 11 13.41 0.01 -1.15
CA PHE A 11 12.91 1.37 -1.28
C PHE A 11 12.65 2.02 0.07
N VAL A 12 12.07 1.29 1.03
CA VAL A 12 11.82 1.82 2.39
C VAL A 12 13.14 2.21 3.06
N LEU A 13 14.16 1.35 2.97
CA LEU A 13 15.49 1.64 3.50
C LEU A 13 16.12 2.87 2.83
N CYS A 14 15.99 3.01 1.50
CA CYS A 14 16.45 4.21 0.78
C CYS A 14 15.72 5.46 1.25
N MET A 15 14.40 5.41 1.41
CA MET A 15 13.60 6.57 1.86
C MET A 15 13.96 6.99 3.29
N LEU A 16 14.16 6.04 4.21
CA LEU A 16 14.68 6.32 5.55
C LEU A 16 16.12 6.85 5.53
N GLY A 17 16.92 6.40 4.57
CA GLY A 17 18.28 6.90 4.33
C GLY A 17 18.29 8.37 3.95
N ILE A 18 17.35 8.81 3.10
CA ILE A 18 17.22 10.18 2.57
C ILE A 18 16.51 11.10 3.58
N HIS A 19 15.44 10.63 4.22
CA HIS A 19 14.58 11.42 5.12
C HIS A 19 14.93 11.16 6.59
N LYS A 20 15.95 11.86 7.09
CA LYS A 20 16.46 11.68 8.47
C LYS A 20 15.44 12.03 9.54
N ASP A 21 14.61 13.03 9.31
CA ASP A 21 13.50 13.41 10.19
C ASP A 21 12.47 12.27 10.32
N VAL A 22 12.16 11.59 9.22
CA VAL A 22 11.27 10.41 9.22
C VAL A 22 11.94 9.23 9.92
N GLN A 23 13.23 9.00 9.67
CA GLN A 23 14.00 7.94 10.33
C GLN A 23 14.01 8.10 11.86
N VAL A 24 14.20 9.32 12.37
CA VAL A 24 14.17 9.61 13.81
C VAL A 24 12.79 9.29 14.39
N LYS A 25 11.69 9.68 13.72
CA LYS A 25 10.34 9.34 14.19
C LYS A 25 10.08 7.83 14.24
N CYS A 26 10.54 7.06 13.26
CA CYS A 26 10.47 5.60 13.32
C CYS A 26 11.30 5.02 14.48
N TYR A 27 12.49 5.58 14.72
CA TYR A 27 13.34 5.18 15.83
C TYR A 27 12.67 5.46 17.18
N ASP A 28 12.11 6.65 17.36
CA ASP A 28 11.39 7.05 18.58
C ASP A 28 10.17 6.14 18.83
N GLU A 29 9.45 5.76 17.76
CA GLU A 29 8.36 4.80 17.85
C GLU A 29 8.83 3.43 18.34
N VAL A 30 9.90 2.88 17.76
CA VAL A 30 10.48 1.62 18.21
C VAL A 30 10.98 1.73 19.66
N LYS A 31 11.62 2.84 20.03
CA LYS A 31 12.05 3.10 21.40
C LYS A 31 10.89 3.20 22.38
N ARG A 32 9.74 3.74 21.98
CA ARG A 32 8.52 3.74 22.79
C ARG A 32 7.99 2.32 23.03
N ILE A 33 8.05 1.44 22.04
CA ILE A 33 7.51 0.07 22.12
C ILE A 33 8.42 -0.84 22.95
N PHE A 34 9.74 -0.76 22.77
CA PHE A 34 10.70 -1.68 23.38
C PHE A 34 11.48 -1.10 24.56
N GLY A 35 11.60 0.23 24.67
CA GLY A 35 12.44 0.88 25.67
C GLY A 35 13.90 0.43 25.57
N ASP A 36 14.38 -0.16 26.66
CA ASP A 36 15.71 -0.77 26.78
C ASP A 36 15.64 -2.31 26.84
N SER A 37 14.50 -2.90 26.45
CA SER A 37 14.34 -4.35 26.40
C SER A 37 14.96 -4.94 25.14
N ASP A 38 15.76 -5.99 25.32
CA ASP A 38 16.32 -6.81 24.22
C ASP A 38 15.43 -8.02 23.87
N ARG A 39 14.16 -8.03 24.31
CA ARG A 39 13.25 -9.13 23.99
C ARG A 39 13.03 -9.22 22.47
N PRO A 40 12.78 -10.43 21.92
CA PRO A 40 12.37 -10.55 20.53
C PRO A 40 11.09 -9.77 20.22
N CYS A 41 11.03 -9.21 19.01
CA CYS A 41 9.82 -8.59 18.47
C CYS A 41 8.73 -9.64 18.29
N THR A 42 7.52 -9.32 18.75
CA THR A 42 6.31 -10.13 18.57
C THR A 42 5.43 -9.52 17.49
N PHE A 43 4.47 -10.29 16.99
CA PHE A 43 3.49 -9.77 16.03
C PHE A 43 2.66 -8.61 16.61
N ALA A 44 2.31 -8.66 17.90
CA ALA A 44 1.57 -7.59 18.55
C ALA A 44 2.35 -6.25 18.53
N ASP A 45 3.68 -6.29 18.65
CA ASP A 45 4.52 -5.08 18.56
C ASP A 45 4.43 -4.43 17.18
N THR A 46 4.33 -5.24 16.12
CA THR A 46 4.25 -4.70 14.76
C THR A 46 2.96 -3.92 14.50
N LEU A 47 1.89 -4.23 15.24
CA LEU A 47 0.63 -3.47 15.17
C LEU A 47 0.75 -2.08 15.85
N GLU A 48 1.72 -1.92 16.75
CA GLU A 48 2.02 -0.65 17.42
C GLU A 48 2.99 0.24 16.63
N MET A 49 3.59 -0.28 15.56
CA MET A 49 4.53 0.44 14.67
C MET A 49 3.79 1.27 13.60
N LYS A 50 2.84 2.10 14.05
CA LYS A 50 1.89 2.83 13.20
C LYS A 50 2.57 3.87 12.31
N TYR A 51 3.63 4.52 12.77
CA TYR A 51 4.37 5.47 11.96
C TYR A 51 5.23 4.75 10.93
N LEU A 52 5.92 3.67 11.30
CA LEU A 52 6.66 2.84 10.35
C LEU A 52 5.75 2.26 9.27
N GLU A 53 4.54 1.80 9.61
CA GLU A 53 3.56 1.34 8.62
C GLU A 53 3.19 2.44 7.61
N ARG A 54 2.97 3.68 8.07
CA ARG A 54 2.74 4.82 7.18
C ARG A 54 3.92 5.12 6.28
N VAL A 55 5.14 4.96 6.79
CA VAL A 55 6.37 5.09 5.98
C VAL A 55 6.43 4.02 4.90
N ILE A 56 6.06 2.78 5.22
CA ILE A 56 5.97 1.69 4.24
C ILE A 56 4.94 2.03 3.16
N PHE A 57 3.72 2.43 3.54
CA PHE A 57 2.65 2.77 2.59
C PHE A 57 2.99 3.96 1.71
N GLU A 58 3.54 5.03 2.27
CA GLU A 58 3.97 6.19 1.48
C GLU A 58 5.13 5.84 0.55
N THR A 59 6.03 4.95 0.97
CA THR A 59 7.10 4.46 0.10
C THR A 59 6.53 3.64 -1.05
N LEU A 60 5.57 2.74 -0.80
CA LEU A 60 4.93 1.95 -1.86
C LEU A 60 4.01 2.79 -2.76
N ARG A 61 3.45 3.90 -2.25
CA ARG A 61 2.73 4.88 -3.07
C ARG A 61 3.69 5.50 -4.09
N MET A 62 4.84 5.99 -3.65
CA MET A 62 5.81 6.63 -4.53
C MET A 62 6.58 5.62 -5.39
N TYR A 63 6.99 4.49 -4.84
CA TYR A 63 7.86 3.50 -5.47
C TYR A 63 7.22 2.10 -5.40
N PRO A 64 6.09 1.87 -6.09
CA PRO A 64 5.48 0.55 -6.13
C PRO A 64 6.40 -0.45 -6.83
N PRO A 65 6.69 -1.63 -6.23
CA PRO A 65 7.46 -2.67 -6.89
C PRO A 65 6.88 -3.13 -8.23
N VAL A 66 5.56 -3.03 -8.41
CA VAL A 66 4.84 -3.30 -9.66
C VAL A 66 4.17 -2.00 -10.14
N PRO A 67 4.85 -1.18 -10.97
CA PRO A 67 4.36 0.14 -11.35
C PRO A 67 3.27 0.11 -12.43
N ILE A 68 3.16 -0.99 -13.18
CA ILE A 68 2.21 -1.20 -14.28
C ILE A 68 1.70 -2.64 -14.23
N ILE A 69 0.39 -2.83 -14.35
CA ILE A 69 -0.26 -4.14 -14.50
C ILE A 69 -1.01 -4.14 -15.82
N ALA A 70 -0.88 -5.21 -16.60
CA ALA A 70 -1.60 -5.39 -17.85
C ALA A 70 -2.40 -6.70 -17.85
N ARG A 71 -3.58 -6.67 -18.48
CA ARG A 71 -4.43 -7.84 -18.72
C ARG A 71 -4.99 -7.77 -20.13
N LYS A 72 -4.94 -8.88 -20.86
CA LYS A 72 -5.64 -9.02 -22.13
C LYS A 72 -7.06 -9.50 -21.84
N VAL A 73 -8.06 -8.79 -22.36
CA VAL A 73 -9.46 -9.21 -22.22
C VAL A 73 -9.80 -10.20 -23.32
N ASN A 74 -10.45 -11.31 -22.96
CA ASN A 74 -10.79 -12.38 -23.90
C ASN A 74 -12.22 -12.27 -24.44
N GLN A 75 -13.02 -11.39 -23.85
CA GLN A 75 -14.39 -11.08 -24.24
C GLN A 75 -14.62 -9.57 -24.12
N ASP A 76 -15.69 -9.09 -24.73
CA ASP A 76 -16.12 -7.70 -24.60
C ASP A 76 -16.46 -7.40 -23.13
N VAL A 77 -15.92 -6.31 -22.58
CA VAL A 77 -16.14 -5.90 -21.19
C VAL A 77 -16.87 -4.56 -21.16
N LYS A 78 -18.11 -4.56 -20.68
CA LYS A 78 -18.86 -3.31 -20.46
C LYS A 78 -18.33 -2.61 -19.20
N LEU A 79 -17.98 -1.34 -19.31
CA LEU A 79 -17.54 -0.54 -18.17
C LEU A 79 -18.75 -0.16 -17.30
N ALA A 80 -18.62 -0.34 -15.98
CA ALA A 80 -19.72 -0.05 -15.05
C ALA A 80 -19.95 1.46 -14.85
N THR A 81 -18.91 2.28 -15.03
CA THR A 81 -18.93 3.71 -14.70
C THR A 81 -19.27 4.62 -15.87
N ILE A 82 -19.15 4.12 -17.11
CA ILE A 82 -19.42 4.86 -18.34
C ILE A 82 -20.08 3.92 -19.36
N ASP A 83 -20.93 4.45 -20.23
CA ASP A 83 -21.56 3.66 -21.29
C ASP A 83 -20.56 3.39 -22.43
N ALA A 84 -19.61 2.51 -22.16
CA ALA A 84 -18.58 2.09 -23.10
C ALA A 84 -18.21 0.61 -22.90
N THR A 85 -17.78 -0.02 -24.00
CA THR A 85 -17.36 -1.43 -24.03
C THR A 85 -15.91 -1.52 -24.48
N ILE A 86 -15.09 -2.24 -23.73
CA ILE A 86 -13.74 -2.62 -24.13
C ILE A 86 -13.85 -3.88 -25.00
N PRO A 87 -13.42 -3.86 -26.28
CA PRO A 87 -13.54 -5.03 -27.15
C PRO A 87 -12.64 -6.19 -26.74
N ALA A 88 -13.09 -7.42 -26.99
CA ALA A 88 -12.30 -8.63 -26.89
C ALA A 88 -10.96 -8.51 -27.65
N GLY A 89 -9.89 -9.04 -27.07
CA GLY A 89 -8.53 -8.94 -27.60
C GLY A 89 -7.76 -7.68 -27.21
N SER A 90 -8.43 -6.68 -26.62
CA SER A 90 -7.78 -5.47 -26.10
C SER A 90 -6.87 -5.77 -24.90
N THR A 91 -5.83 -4.95 -24.71
CA THR A 91 -5.01 -4.98 -23.49
C THR A 91 -5.37 -3.81 -22.60
N VAL A 92 -5.88 -4.10 -21.41
CA VAL A 92 -6.14 -3.11 -20.37
C VAL A 92 -4.88 -2.95 -19.54
N VAL A 93 -4.46 -1.69 -19.33
CA VAL A 93 -3.25 -1.34 -18.60
C VAL A 93 -3.62 -0.42 -17.43
N ILE A 94 -3.19 -0.81 -16.23
CA ILE A 94 -3.31 -0.02 -15.01
C ILE A 94 -1.91 0.49 -14.66
N ALA A 95 -1.71 1.80 -14.79
CA ALA A 95 -0.44 2.46 -14.47
C ALA A 95 -0.44 2.92 -12.99
N THR A 96 -0.30 1.98 -12.06
CA THR A 96 -0.28 2.21 -10.60
C THR A 96 0.61 3.39 -10.20
N TYR A 97 1.82 3.46 -10.75
CA TYR A 97 2.77 4.56 -10.49
C TYR A 97 2.20 5.96 -10.79
N LYS A 98 1.40 6.08 -11.85
CA LYS A 98 0.75 7.33 -12.26
C LYS A 98 -0.47 7.62 -11.40
N ILE A 99 -1.28 6.61 -11.12
CA ILE A 99 -2.49 6.74 -10.28
C ILE A 99 -2.09 7.23 -8.89
N HIS A 100 -1.03 6.67 -8.30
CA HIS A 100 -0.51 7.05 -6.99
C HIS A 100 0.06 8.48 -6.90
N ARG A 101 0.17 9.19 -8.03
CA ARG A 101 0.67 10.58 -8.12
C ARG A 101 -0.38 11.57 -8.60
N ARG A 102 -1.64 11.15 -8.60
CA ARG A 102 -2.75 12.01 -9.00
C ARG A 102 -2.96 13.13 -7.97
N PRO A 103 -2.83 14.41 -8.36
CA PRO A 103 -3.00 15.53 -7.43
C PRO A 103 -4.44 15.70 -6.96
N ASP A 104 -5.41 15.10 -7.65
CA ASP A 104 -6.82 15.03 -7.23
C ASP A 104 -7.06 14.00 -6.11
N ILE A 105 -6.09 13.11 -5.84
CA ILE A 105 -6.16 12.10 -4.78
C ILE A 105 -5.19 12.44 -3.63
N TYR A 106 -3.95 12.86 -3.96
CA TYR A 106 -2.90 13.17 -3.00
C TYR A 106 -2.45 14.63 -3.12
N HIS A 107 -2.54 15.39 -2.03
CA HIS A 107 -2.01 16.75 -1.98
C HIS A 107 -0.46 16.71 -2.02
N ASN A 108 0.16 17.49 -2.92
CA ASN A 108 1.60 17.46 -3.18
C ASN A 108 2.12 16.04 -3.49
N PRO A 109 1.61 15.39 -4.56
CA PRO A 109 1.80 13.95 -4.80
C PRO A 109 3.27 13.52 -4.97
N ASP A 110 4.16 14.45 -5.29
CA ASP A 110 5.59 14.20 -5.47
C ASP A 110 6.42 14.40 -4.19
N LYS A 111 5.81 14.90 -3.10
CA LYS A 111 6.47 15.00 -1.80
C LYS A 111 6.26 13.70 -1.01
N PHE A 112 7.32 13.21 -0.41
CA PHE A 112 7.25 12.08 0.53
C PHE A 112 6.66 12.57 1.85
N ASN A 113 5.44 12.12 2.15
CA ASN A 113 4.73 12.50 3.37
C ASN A 113 3.98 11.30 3.97
N PRO A 114 4.55 10.61 4.99
CA PRO A 114 3.89 9.50 5.66
C PRO A 114 2.50 9.85 6.22
N ASP A 115 2.27 11.13 6.54
CA ASP A 115 1.00 11.60 7.08
C ASP A 115 -0.15 11.60 6.06
N ASN A 116 0.12 11.35 4.77
CA ASN A 116 -0.93 11.05 3.77
C ASN A 116 -1.81 9.87 4.19
N PHE A 117 -1.30 8.98 5.06
CA PHE A 117 -1.99 7.81 5.58
C PHE A 117 -2.51 7.98 7.02
N LEU A 118 -2.49 9.20 7.59
CA LEU A 118 -3.07 9.50 8.91
C LEU A 118 -4.57 9.14 9.05
N PRO A 119 -5.46 9.49 8.11
CA PRO A 119 -6.88 9.13 8.24
C PRO A 119 -7.18 7.67 7.85
N MET A 120 -6.26 7.02 7.11
CA MET A 120 -6.47 5.67 6.56
C MET A 120 -6.24 4.58 7.62
N LEU A 121 -5.39 4.81 8.62
CA LEU A 121 -5.13 3.82 9.67
C LEU A 121 -6.20 3.79 10.77
N GLU A 122 -6.93 4.89 11.01
CA GLU A 122 -8.10 4.85 11.91
C GLU A 122 -9.18 3.89 11.40
N THR A 123 -9.29 3.74 10.07
CA THR A 123 -10.29 2.89 9.40
C THR A 123 -9.77 1.49 9.05
N ALA A 124 -8.48 1.32 8.74
CA ALA A 124 -7.89 0.01 8.42
C ALA A 124 -7.83 -0.97 9.62
N HIS A 125 -7.76 -0.46 10.86
CA HIS A 125 -7.88 -1.31 12.05
C HIS A 125 -9.28 -1.95 12.17
N TYR A 126 -10.33 -1.39 11.55
CA TYR A 126 -11.65 -2.02 11.48
C TYR A 126 -11.69 -3.18 10.47
N THR A 127 -10.95 -3.10 9.35
CA THR A 127 -10.89 -4.20 8.37
C THR A 127 -10.09 -5.40 8.86
N ASN A 128 -9.12 -5.22 9.77
CA ASN A 128 -8.39 -6.33 10.40
C ASN A 128 -9.17 -7.02 11.53
N GLN A 129 -10.41 -6.61 11.82
CA GLN A 129 -11.36 -7.33 12.68
C GLN A 129 -12.35 -8.19 11.89
N ILE A 130 -12.33 -8.10 10.57
CA ILE A 130 -13.10 -8.97 9.67
C ILE A 130 -12.27 -10.23 9.47
N SER A 131 -12.89 -11.39 9.68
CA SER A 131 -12.19 -12.68 9.55
C SER A 131 -11.68 -12.87 8.12
N ASP A 132 -10.54 -13.56 7.94
CA ASP A 132 -10.00 -13.92 6.61
C ASP A 132 -11.05 -14.61 5.72
N GLU A 133 -12.05 -15.25 6.32
CA GLU A 133 -13.18 -15.92 5.68
C GLU A 133 -14.18 -14.93 5.04
N GLU A 134 -14.40 -13.77 5.66
CA GLU A 134 -15.25 -12.70 5.11
C GLU A 134 -14.56 -11.92 3.99
N ILE A 135 -13.24 -11.70 4.09
CA ILE A 135 -12.45 -11.12 3.00
C ILE A 135 -12.45 -12.05 1.80
N LYS A 136 -12.29 -13.36 2.02
CA LYS A 136 -12.36 -14.36 0.96
C LYS A 136 -13.74 -14.37 0.29
N ASN A 137 -14.83 -14.30 1.06
CA ASN A 137 -16.18 -14.24 0.51
C ASN A 137 -16.43 -12.97 -0.31
N GLN A 138 -15.87 -11.82 0.08
CA GLN A 138 -15.99 -10.58 -0.70
C GLN A 138 -15.14 -10.61 -1.97
N VAL A 139 -13.94 -11.17 -1.92
CA VAL A 139 -13.07 -11.30 -3.10
C VAL A 139 -13.64 -12.34 -4.08
N ASP A 140 -14.18 -13.46 -3.60
CA ASP A 140 -14.83 -14.47 -4.43
C ASP A 140 -16.11 -13.93 -5.09
N THR A 141 -16.84 -13.01 -4.43
CA THR A 141 -17.99 -12.31 -5.02
C THR A 141 -17.59 -11.35 -6.15
N ILE A 142 -16.37 -10.78 -6.10
CA ILE A 142 -15.87 -9.83 -7.11
C ILE A 142 -15.14 -10.54 -8.26
N MET A 143 -14.70 -11.79 -8.05
CA MET A 143 -13.88 -12.54 -9.02
C MET A 143 -14.68 -13.59 -9.82
N PHE A 144 -15.98 -13.76 -9.55
CA PHE A 144 -16.84 -14.74 -10.24
C PHE A 144 -18.15 -14.17 -10.82
N GLU A 145 -18.24 -12.85 -11.04
CA GLU A 145 -19.14 -12.23 -12.03
C GLU A 145 -18.33 -11.48 -13.09
#